data_AF-A0AA39RME3-F1
#
_entry.id   AF-A0AA39RME3-F1
#
_cell.length_a   1.000
_cell.length_b   1.000
_cell.length_c   1.000
_cell.angle_alpha   90.00
_cell.angle_beta   90.00
_cell.angle_gamma   90.00
#
_symmetry.space_group_name_H-M   'P 1'
#
loop_
_entity.id
_entity.type
_entity.pdbx_description
1 polymer ?
#
loop_
_entity_poly.entity_id
_entity_poly.type
_entity_poly.pdbx_seq_one_letter_code
_entity_poly.pdbx_strand_id
1 'polypeptide(L)'
;MMLSRTFRSVKHTSPNPSKDSKLSPSSSNLSTKSQLQSPQSSPNSKPKSRSWSVYLILSTNTPIKTYVGVTTDFSRRLKQHNGELKGGAKASRIGRPWVSACIIQGFHDQSEACEFESKWKGFSRKLPRKRKIEEDIEKPMNDGSLLLLQHRQTALNKVQTSFDCNHLQIDWQLNPF
;
A
#
# COMPACT_ATOMS: atom_id res chain seq x y z
N MET A 1 18.82 15.40 -38.60
CA MET A 1 17.47 14.78 -38.71
C MET A 1 16.65 15.19 -37.49
N MET A 2 15.54 15.91 -37.68
CA MET A 2 14.59 16.24 -36.59
C MET A 2 13.35 15.36 -36.72
N LEU A 3 12.92 14.72 -35.63
CA LEU A 3 11.53 14.28 -35.45
C LEU A 3 11.14 14.32 -33.97
N SER A 4 10.51 15.43 -33.56
CA SER A 4 9.73 15.54 -32.33
C SER A 4 8.29 15.11 -32.59
N ARG A 5 7.76 14.11 -31.87
CA ARG A 5 6.31 13.83 -31.85
C ARG A 5 5.86 13.40 -30.45
N THR A 6 5.04 14.25 -29.84
CA THR A 6 4.32 13.96 -28.59
C THR A 6 3.10 13.08 -28.86
N PHE A 7 2.78 12.15 -27.95
CA PHE A 7 1.55 11.35 -28.03
C PHE A 7 0.44 11.97 -27.17
N ARG A 8 -0.68 12.30 -27.82
CA ARG A 8 -1.90 12.81 -27.18
C ARG A 8 -2.80 11.65 -26.79
N SER A 9 -3.13 11.51 -25.50
CA SER A 9 -4.06 10.49 -25.02
C SER A 9 -5.49 10.81 -25.43
N VAL A 10 -6.18 9.87 -26.07
CA VAL A 10 -7.61 9.96 -26.42
C VAL A 10 -8.40 9.06 -25.48
N LYS A 11 -9.35 9.64 -24.74
CA LYS A 11 -10.34 8.90 -23.96
C LYS A 11 -11.33 8.24 -24.92
N HIS A 12 -11.53 6.94 -24.80
CA HIS A 12 -12.68 6.25 -25.39
C HIS A 12 -13.73 6.02 -24.30
N THR A 13 -14.84 6.74 -24.42
CA THR A 13 -16.08 6.48 -23.68
C THR A 13 -16.95 5.60 -24.58
N SER A 14 -17.46 4.49 -24.07
CA SER A 14 -18.42 3.64 -24.81
C SER A 14 -19.40 2.95 -23.85
N PRO A 15 -20.64 2.65 -24.30
CA PRO A 15 -21.79 2.55 -23.39
C PRO A 15 -22.13 1.12 -22.95
N ASN A 16 -23.02 1.06 -21.96
CA ASN A 16 -23.61 -0.16 -21.40
C ASN A 16 -24.79 -0.67 -22.26
N PRO A 17 -24.89 -1.98 -22.56
CA PRO A 17 -26.11 -2.61 -23.02
C PRO A 17 -26.66 -3.65 -22.03
N SER A 18 -27.98 -3.66 -21.84
CA SER A 18 -28.72 -4.57 -20.95
C SER A 18 -29.63 -5.52 -21.73
N LYS A 19 -29.65 -6.82 -21.38
CA LYS A 19 -30.85 -7.65 -21.03
C LYS A 19 -30.65 -9.17 -21.19
N ASP A 20 -31.24 -9.90 -20.22
CA ASP A 20 -31.91 -11.23 -20.27
C ASP A 20 -31.18 -12.46 -20.90
N SER A 21 -31.27 -13.70 -20.40
CA SER A 21 -32.38 -14.34 -19.66
C SER A 21 -32.00 -15.62 -18.88
N LYS A 22 -32.85 -15.97 -17.88
CA LYS A 22 -33.21 -17.28 -17.29
C LYS A 22 -32.16 -18.40 -17.08
N LEU A 23 -32.09 -18.92 -15.84
CA LEU A 23 -32.66 -20.24 -15.43
C LEU A 23 -32.48 -20.50 -13.90
N SER A 24 -33.38 -21.28 -13.30
CA SER A 24 -33.31 -21.85 -11.94
C SER A 24 -33.61 -23.36 -12.03
N PRO A 25 -33.19 -24.20 -11.06
CA PRO A 25 -34.01 -24.49 -9.85
C PRO A 25 -33.19 -24.50 -8.54
N SER A 26 -33.76 -24.14 -7.38
CA SER A 26 -34.33 -25.07 -6.36
C SER A 26 -33.40 -26.26 -6.07
N SER A 27 -32.72 -26.39 -4.93
CA SER A 27 -33.26 -26.48 -3.55
C SER A 27 -32.08 -26.61 -2.56
N SER A 28 -32.19 -26.40 -1.23
CA SER A 28 -33.25 -25.91 -0.33
C SER A 28 -32.62 -25.38 0.97
N ASN A 29 -33.41 -24.89 1.93
CA ASN A 29 -32.96 -24.49 3.28
C ASN A 29 -33.78 -25.21 4.36
N LEU A 30 -33.13 -25.79 5.37
CA LEU A 30 -33.75 -26.06 6.67
C LEU A 30 -32.89 -25.51 7.81
N SER A 31 -33.56 -25.03 8.86
CA SER A 31 -33.00 -24.23 9.95
C SER A 31 -32.07 -25.02 10.89
N THR A 32 -31.24 -24.31 11.65
CA THR A 32 -31.39 -24.25 13.13
C THR A 32 -30.67 -23.02 13.71
N LYS A 33 -31.38 -22.37 14.64
CA LYS A 33 -30.98 -21.21 15.43
C LYS A 33 -30.13 -21.65 16.61
N SER A 34 -28.94 -21.07 16.80
CA SER A 34 -28.29 -21.04 18.11
C SER A 34 -27.67 -19.67 18.37
N GLN A 35 -27.73 -19.26 19.63
CA GLN A 35 -27.59 -17.89 20.10
C GLN A 35 -26.55 -17.90 21.22
N LEU A 36 -25.42 -17.21 21.02
CA LEU A 36 -24.44 -16.96 22.08
C LEU A 36 -23.89 -15.53 21.94
N GLN A 37 -23.52 -14.96 23.09
CA GLN A 37 -23.61 -13.53 23.34
C GLN A 37 -22.26 -12.81 23.29
N SER A 38 -22.30 -11.55 22.87
CA SER A 38 -21.40 -10.46 23.32
C SER A 38 -19.93 -10.47 22.85
N PRO A 39 -19.20 -9.32 22.88
CA PRO A 39 -19.60 -8.02 23.44
C PRO A 39 -19.67 -6.84 22.46
N GLN A 40 -20.71 -6.01 22.64
CA GLN A 40 -20.70 -4.54 22.66
C GLN A 40 -19.58 -3.83 21.86
N SER A 41 -19.86 -3.48 20.60
CA SER A 41 -19.10 -2.46 19.86
C SER A 41 -19.89 -1.13 19.85
N SER A 42 -19.45 -0.19 20.69
CA SER A 42 -20.15 1.08 20.97
C SER A 42 -20.42 1.93 19.72
N PRO A 43 -21.66 2.44 19.51
CA PRO A 43 -22.02 3.21 18.32
C PRO A 43 -21.64 4.70 18.47
N ASN A 44 -20.34 5.00 18.65
CA ASN A 44 -19.86 6.39 18.65
C ASN A 44 -18.43 6.55 18.11
N SER A 45 -18.15 5.98 16.93
CA SER A 45 -17.02 6.44 16.14
C SER A 45 -17.45 7.63 15.28
N LYS A 46 -17.07 8.85 15.68
CA LYS A 46 -17.12 10.03 14.79
C LYS A 46 -16.48 9.65 13.45
N PRO A 47 -17.01 10.12 12.29
CA PRO A 47 -16.45 9.77 11.00
C PRO A 47 -14.98 10.19 10.93
N LYS A 48 -14.07 9.21 10.88
CA LYS A 48 -12.63 9.47 10.72
C LYS A 48 -12.43 10.34 9.48
N SER A 49 -11.89 11.54 9.68
CA SER A 49 -11.54 12.46 8.59
C SER A 49 -10.63 11.73 7.60
N ARG A 50 -11.03 11.72 6.33
CA ARG A 50 -10.38 10.97 5.25
C ARG A 50 -9.19 11.74 4.70
N SER A 51 -8.20 12.01 5.56
CA SER A 51 -6.96 12.69 5.18
C SER A 51 -6.13 11.82 4.24
N TRP A 52 -5.46 12.43 3.27
CA TRP A 52 -4.53 11.71 2.39
C TRP A 52 -3.30 11.25 3.18
N SER A 53 -2.81 10.05 2.82
CA SER A 53 -1.63 9.44 3.44
C SER A 53 -0.82 8.65 2.41
N VAL A 54 0.50 8.70 2.55
CA VAL A 54 1.45 7.84 1.84
C VAL A 54 1.93 6.80 2.84
N TYR A 55 1.93 5.53 2.47
CA TYR A 55 2.38 4.44 3.35
C TYR A 55 3.45 3.58 2.69
N LEU A 56 4.32 3.03 3.54
CA LEU A 56 5.27 1.97 3.25
C LEU A 56 4.85 0.71 4.02
N ILE A 57 4.65 -0.38 3.30
CA ILE A 57 4.41 -1.71 3.87
C ILE A 57 5.53 -2.69 3.47
N LEU A 58 5.79 -3.66 4.35
CA LEU A 58 6.81 -4.69 4.20
C LEU A 58 6.16 -6.07 4.16
N SER A 59 6.56 -6.93 3.23
CA SER A 59 6.25 -8.35 3.20
C SER A 59 7.13 -9.08 4.20
N THR A 60 6.53 -9.78 5.17
CA THR A 60 7.31 -10.62 6.10
C THR A 60 7.77 -11.93 5.46
N ASN A 61 7.08 -12.39 4.42
CA ASN A 61 7.46 -13.59 3.67
C ASN A 61 8.60 -13.32 2.68
N THR A 62 9.46 -14.33 2.52
CA THR A 62 10.57 -14.33 1.56
C THR A 62 10.09 -14.58 0.12
N PRO A 63 10.67 -13.91 -0.90
CA PRO A 63 11.65 -12.83 -0.80
C PRO A 63 11.01 -11.53 -0.29
N ILE A 64 11.65 -10.94 0.72
CA ILE A 64 11.18 -9.74 1.42
C ILE A 64 11.06 -8.57 0.42
N LYS A 65 9.93 -7.88 0.47
CA LYS A 65 9.52 -6.84 -0.48
C LYS A 65 8.92 -5.66 0.24
N THR A 66 9.14 -4.45 -0.29
CA THR A 66 8.44 -3.24 0.15
C THR A 66 7.51 -2.72 -0.92
N TYR A 67 6.35 -2.20 -0.51
CA TYR A 67 5.42 -1.50 -1.36
C TYR A 67 5.14 -0.11 -0.77
N VAL A 68 5.11 0.90 -1.64
CA VAL A 68 4.75 2.29 -1.29
C VAL A 68 3.49 2.65 -2.09
N GLY A 69 2.54 3.32 -1.46
CA GLY A 69 1.31 3.78 -2.13
C GLY A 69 0.56 4.85 -1.37
N VAL A 70 -0.52 5.36 -1.99
CA VAL A 70 -1.39 6.43 -1.46
C VAL A 70 -2.77 5.88 -1.05
N THR A 71 -3.35 6.41 0.02
CA THR A 71 -4.71 6.08 0.49
C THR A 71 -5.26 7.17 1.43
N THR A 72 -6.60 7.28 1.53
CA THR A 72 -7.29 8.04 2.58
C THR A 72 -7.72 7.18 3.77
N ASP A 73 -7.37 5.90 3.74
CA ASP A 73 -7.74 4.90 4.74
C ASP A 73 -6.70 3.77 4.71
N PHE A 74 -5.71 3.87 5.58
CA PHE A 74 -4.64 2.90 5.67
C PHE A 74 -5.13 1.56 6.21
N SER A 75 -5.93 1.55 7.28
CA SER A 75 -6.44 0.33 7.90
C SER A 75 -7.22 -0.53 6.90
N ARG A 76 -8.13 0.05 6.12
CA ARG A 76 -8.84 -0.68 5.05
C ARG A 76 -7.90 -1.15 3.94
N ARG A 77 -6.94 -0.31 3.53
CA ARG A 77 -5.99 -0.64 2.46
C ARG A 77 -5.05 -1.79 2.85
N LEU A 78 -4.58 -1.85 4.09
CA LEU A 78 -3.75 -2.94 4.59
C LEU A 78 -4.52 -4.28 4.55
N LYS A 79 -5.78 -4.29 5.00
CA LYS A 79 -6.69 -5.45 4.90
C LYS A 79 -6.92 -5.88 3.44
N GLN A 80 -7.01 -4.94 2.50
CA GLN A 80 -7.07 -5.25 1.06
C GLN A 80 -5.77 -5.89 0.54
N HIS A 81 -4.60 -5.39 0.98
CA HIS A 81 -3.31 -6.00 0.64
C HIS A 81 -3.17 -7.42 1.18
N ASN A 82 -3.56 -7.66 2.44
CA ASN A 82 -3.59 -8.99 3.06
C ASN A 82 -4.69 -9.91 2.51
N GLY A 83 -5.74 -9.36 1.93
CA GLY A 83 -6.80 -10.11 1.25
C GLY A 83 -8.03 -10.43 2.10
N GLU A 84 -8.08 -9.93 3.33
CA GLU A 84 -9.28 -9.89 4.16
C GLU A 84 -10.43 -9.13 3.46
N LEU A 85 -10.08 -8.15 2.61
CA LEU A 85 -11.05 -7.34 1.86
C LEU A 85 -10.79 -7.41 0.34
N LYS A 86 -11.89 -7.34 -0.43
CA LYS A 86 -11.86 -7.23 -1.89
C LYS A 86 -11.25 -5.88 -2.34
N GLY A 87 -10.61 -5.86 -3.52
CA GLY A 87 -10.03 -4.65 -4.12
C GLY A 87 -8.54 -4.41 -3.83
N GLY A 88 -7.81 -5.40 -3.29
CA GLY A 88 -6.35 -5.35 -3.19
C GLY A 88 -5.64 -5.43 -4.55
N ALA A 89 -4.45 -4.80 -4.65
CA ALA A 89 -3.64 -4.83 -5.87
C ALA A 89 -3.17 -6.26 -6.21
N LYS A 90 -3.27 -6.67 -7.48
CA LYS A 90 -2.84 -8.01 -7.95
C LYS A 90 -1.41 -8.37 -7.49
N ALA A 91 -0.47 -7.43 -7.62
CA ALA A 91 0.93 -7.60 -7.22
C ALA A 91 1.12 -7.85 -5.70
N SER A 92 0.19 -7.37 -4.86
CA SER A 92 0.28 -7.57 -3.40
C SER A 92 -0.17 -8.95 -2.92
N ARG A 93 -0.64 -9.84 -3.81
CA ARG A 93 -0.95 -11.23 -3.44
C ARG A 93 0.28 -12.04 -3.03
N ILE A 94 1.43 -11.79 -3.68
CA ILE A 94 2.64 -12.62 -3.58
C ILE A 94 3.50 -12.27 -2.34
N GLY A 95 3.32 -11.09 -1.75
CA GLY A 95 4.07 -10.62 -0.58
C GLY A 95 3.25 -10.59 0.72
N ARG A 96 2.22 -11.45 0.84
CA ARG A 96 1.42 -11.55 2.06
C ARG A 96 2.14 -12.41 3.09
N PRO A 97 2.02 -12.14 4.40
CA PRO A 97 1.32 -10.99 4.97
C PRO A 97 2.16 -9.72 4.89
N TRP A 98 1.48 -8.59 4.76
CA TRP A 98 2.05 -7.25 4.79
C TRP A 98 1.89 -6.64 6.17
N VAL A 99 2.97 -6.06 6.68
CA VAL A 99 3.00 -5.24 7.89
C VAL A 99 3.25 -3.78 7.54
N SER A 100 2.74 -2.88 8.38
CA SER A 100 3.01 -1.44 8.27
C SER A 100 4.45 -1.15 8.69
N ALA A 101 5.18 -0.34 7.91
CA ALA A 101 6.55 0.07 8.24
C ALA A 101 6.64 1.58 8.48
N CYS A 102 5.97 2.38 7.64
CA CYS A 102 5.87 3.83 7.82
C CYS A 102 4.55 4.35 7.25
N ILE A 103 3.95 5.35 7.91
CA ILE A 103 2.78 6.08 7.45
C ILE A 103 3.10 7.57 7.52
N ILE A 104 2.82 8.28 6.43
CA ILE A 104 3.01 9.73 6.31
C ILE A 104 1.63 10.35 6.11
N GLN A 105 1.29 11.35 6.92
CA GLN A 105 0.00 12.01 6.96
C GLN A 105 0.19 13.54 6.96
N GLY A 106 -0.89 14.29 6.72
CA GLY A 106 -0.88 15.76 6.72
C GLY A 106 -1.05 16.39 5.34
N PHE A 107 -0.91 15.59 4.28
CA PHE A 107 -1.08 16.02 2.88
C PHE A 107 -2.40 16.79 2.66
N HIS A 108 -2.29 17.94 2.01
CA HIS A 108 -3.39 18.84 1.71
C HIS A 108 -4.35 18.23 0.67
N ASP A 109 -3.81 17.56 -0.35
CA ASP A 109 -4.60 16.97 -1.43
C ASP A 109 -4.05 15.62 -1.94
N GLN A 110 -4.72 15.06 -2.95
CA GLN A 110 -4.29 13.82 -3.59
C GLN A 110 -3.01 14.02 -4.43
N SER A 111 -2.89 15.17 -5.08
CA SER A 111 -1.81 15.48 -6.02
C SER A 111 -0.46 15.48 -5.30
N GLU A 112 -0.40 16.14 -4.16
CA GLU A 112 0.75 16.22 -3.26
C GLU A 112 1.18 14.83 -2.77
N ALA A 113 0.24 14.02 -2.27
CA ALA A 113 0.51 12.65 -1.84
C ALA A 113 1.03 11.77 -2.98
N CYS A 114 0.50 11.92 -4.20
CA CYS A 114 0.96 11.19 -5.39
C CYS A 114 2.32 11.69 -5.91
N GLU A 115 2.63 12.98 -5.81
CA GLU A 115 3.95 13.53 -6.15
C GLU A 115 5.00 13.01 -5.15
N PHE A 116 4.69 13.05 -3.86
CA PHE A 116 5.53 12.52 -2.79
C PHE A 116 5.82 11.02 -2.99
N GLU A 117 4.78 10.21 -3.26
CA GLU A 117 4.90 8.80 -3.60
C GLU A 117 5.85 8.58 -4.79
N SER A 118 5.69 9.40 -5.85
CA SER A 118 6.48 9.33 -7.08
C SER A 118 7.93 9.70 -6.85
N LYS A 119 8.21 10.77 -6.08
CA LYS A 119 9.55 11.19 -5.65
C LYS A 119 10.22 10.12 -4.79
N TRP A 120 9.53 9.57 -3.78
CA TRP A 120 10.07 8.52 -2.91
C TRP A 120 10.42 7.25 -3.68
N LYS A 121 9.54 6.80 -4.58
CA LYS A 121 9.82 5.70 -5.51
C LYS A 121 10.97 6.03 -6.46
N GLY A 122 11.09 7.29 -6.90
CA GLY A 122 12.17 7.80 -7.73
C GLY A 122 13.55 7.72 -7.05
N PHE A 123 13.71 8.32 -5.88
CA PHE A 123 14.96 8.25 -5.10
C PHE A 123 15.31 6.81 -4.73
N SER A 124 14.33 5.99 -4.36
CA SER A 124 14.54 4.57 -4.05
C SER A 124 15.04 3.74 -5.24
N ARG A 125 14.81 4.17 -6.49
CA ARG A 125 15.40 3.56 -7.70
C ARG A 125 16.79 4.10 -8.03
N LYS A 126 17.06 5.37 -7.72
CA LYS A 126 18.35 6.05 -7.98
C LYS A 126 19.44 5.70 -6.95
N LEU A 127 19.05 5.31 -5.74
CA LEU A 127 19.99 4.95 -4.67
C LEU A 127 20.69 3.62 -5.01
N PRO A 128 22.04 3.52 -4.89
CA PRO A 128 22.74 2.29 -5.23
C PRO A 128 22.30 1.15 -4.31
N ARG A 129 21.99 -0.02 -4.89
CA ARG A 129 21.85 -1.25 -4.10
C ARG A 129 23.23 -1.65 -3.60
N LYS A 130 23.44 -1.62 -2.28
CA LYS A 130 24.58 -2.29 -1.64
C LYS A 130 24.44 -3.78 -1.97
N ARG A 131 25.25 -4.29 -2.90
CA ARG A 131 25.36 -5.72 -3.16
C ARG A 131 25.87 -6.37 -1.88
N LYS A 132 25.33 -7.54 -1.51
CA LYS A 132 25.99 -8.36 -0.49
C LYS A 132 27.33 -8.76 -1.09
N ILE A 133 28.42 -8.33 -0.45
CA ILE A 133 29.70 -9.00 -0.59
C ILE A 133 29.53 -10.27 0.25
N GLU A 134 29.77 -11.40 -0.37
CA GLU A 134 29.61 -12.72 0.23
C GLU A 134 30.76 -12.95 1.21
N GLU A 135 30.47 -12.82 2.50
CA GLU A 135 31.31 -13.33 3.59
C GLU A 135 30.47 -14.35 4.35
N ASP A 136 30.93 -15.61 4.31
CA ASP A 136 30.26 -16.79 4.86
C ASP A 136 30.20 -16.76 6.39
N ILE A 137 29.19 -16.07 6.93
CA ILE A 137 28.80 -16.17 8.34
C ILE A 137 27.28 -16.26 8.41
N GLU A 138 26.79 -17.28 9.11
CA GLU A 138 25.37 -17.56 9.38
C GLU A 138 24.66 -16.35 10.00
N LYS A 139 24.03 -15.51 9.16
CA LYS A 139 23.33 -14.30 9.61
C LYS A 139 21.82 -14.52 9.62
N PRO A 140 21.15 -14.18 10.74
CA PRO A 140 19.73 -14.48 10.92
C PRO A 140 18.85 -13.71 9.93
N MET A 141 17.66 -14.28 9.69
CA MET A 141 16.69 -13.93 8.64
C MET A 141 16.20 -12.45 8.64
N ASN A 142 16.56 -11.65 9.65
CA ASN A 142 16.19 -10.23 9.80
C ASN A 142 16.96 -9.26 8.89
N ASP A 143 18.18 -9.60 8.46
CA ASP A 143 19.08 -8.68 7.73
C ASP A 143 18.45 -8.14 6.41
N GLY A 144 17.72 -8.99 5.68
CA GLY A 144 17.07 -8.59 4.42
C GLY A 144 15.95 -7.55 4.60
N SER A 145 15.21 -7.61 5.71
CA SER A 145 14.19 -6.63 6.07
C SER A 145 14.82 -5.30 6.46
N LEU A 146 15.81 -5.35 7.34
CA LEU A 146 16.51 -4.18 7.87
C LEU A 146 17.16 -3.36 6.75
N LEU A 147 17.94 -4.01 5.88
CA LEU A 147 18.59 -3.36 4.73
C LEU A 147 17.58 -2.70 3.79
N LEU A 148 16.42 -3.34 3.56
CA LEU A 148 15.38 -2.80 2.68
C LEU A 148 14.63 -1.61 3.32
N LEU A 149 14.43 -1.61 4.64
CA LEU A 149 13.89 -0.47 5.38
C LEU A 149 14.89 0.70 5.41
N GLN A 150 16.17 0.46 5.69
CA GLN A 150 17.23 1.47 5.64
C GLN A 150 17.37 2.11 4.25
N HIS A 151 17.25 1.32 3.17
CA HIS A 151 17.21 1.83 1.79
C HIS A 151 16.00 2.75 1.55
N ARG A 152 14.84 2.43 2.14
CA ARG A 152 13.63 3.27 2.06
C ARG A 152 13.73 4.52 2.90
N GLN A 153 14.30 4.46 4.11
CA GLN A 153 14.59 5.62 4.95
C GLN A 153 15.55 6.57 4.24
N THR A 154 16.66 6.05 3.69
CA THR A 154 17.63 6.88 2.95
C THR A 154 16.99 7.56 1.73
N ALA A 155 16.06 6.87 1.05
CA ALA A 155 15.27 7.47 -0.02
C ALA A 155 14.25 8.50 0.49
N LEU A 156 13.67 8.31 1.67
CA LEU A 156 12.73 9.25 2.31
C LEU A 156 13.45 10.55 2.69
N ASN A 157 14.61 10.46 3.35
CA ASN A 157 15.42 11.62 3.72
C ASN A 157 15.75 12.49 2.49
N LYS A 158 16.03 11.87 1.34
CA LYS A 158 16.22 12.59 0.06
C LYS A 158 14.95 13.26 -0.46
N VAL A 159 13.76 12.69 -0.23
CA VAL A 159 12.49 13.39 -0.52
C VAL A 159 12.37 14.62 0.35
N GLN A 160 12.61 14.51 1.66
CA GLN A 160 12.52 15.64 2.61
C GLN A 160 13.45 16.80 2.25
N THR A 161 14.62 16.54 1.67
CA THR A 161 15.51 17.62 1.15
C THR A 161 15.03 18.27 -0.16
N SER A 162 13.95 17.80 -0.78
CA SER A 162 13.48 18.19 -2.12
C SER A 162 11.95 18.40 -2.22
N PHE A 163 11.28 18.41 -1.08
CA PHE A 163 9.84 18.49 -0.94
C PHE A 163 9.53 19.18 0.39
N ASP A 164 8.63 20.16 0.41
CA ASP A 164 8.22 20.76 1.68
C ASP A 164 7.39 19.76 2.48
N CYS A 165 8.02 19.13 3.47
CA CYS A 165 7.41 18.17 4.36
C CYS A 165 7.20 18.72 5.78
N ASN A 166 7.30 20.04 6.00
CA ASN A 166 7.23 20.62 7.34
C ASN A 166 5.87 20.40 8.02
N HIS A 167 4.79 20.30 7.23
CA HIS A 167 3.44 20.02 7.71
C HIS A 167 3.13 18.50 7.77
N LEU A 168 4.04 17.63 7.31
CA LEU A 168 3.81 16.19 7.23
C LEU A 168 4.23 15.47 8.52
N GLN A 169 3.33 14.64 9.03
CA GLN A 169 3.57 13.76 10.16
C GLN A 169 4.07 12.41 9.64
N ILE A 170 5.31 12.05 9.99
CA ILE A 170 5.96 10.81 9.56
C ILE A 170 6.04 9.85 10.75
N ASP A 171 5.19 8.82 10.74
CA ASP A 171 5.15 7.75 11.74
C ASP A 171 5.93 6.53 11.21
N TRP A 172 6.98 6.11 11.90
CA TRP A 172 7.73 4.88 11.63
C TRP A 172 7.37 3.81 12.65
N GLN A 173 6.76 2.74 12.16
CA GLN A 173 6.19 1.66 12.98
C GLN A 173 7.10 0.42 13.03
N LEU A 174 8.06 0.33 12.11
CA LEU A 174 9.17 -0.63 12.18
C LEU A 174 10.48 0.16 12.23
N ASN A 175 11.13 0.16 13.39
CA ASN A 175 12.42 0.81 13.58
C ASN A 175 13.48 0.17 12.66
N PRO A 176 14.19 0.96 11.84
CA PRO A 176 15.30 0.49 11.00
C PRO A 176 16.67 0.54 11.72
N PHE A 177 16.64 0.62 13.06
CA PHE A 177 17.77 0.77 13.98
C PHE A 177 17.66 -0.29 15.08
#